data_AF-A0A134BEL6-F1
#
_entry.id   AF-A0A134BEL6-F1
#
_cell.length_a   1.000
_cell.length_b   1.000
_cell.length_c   1.000
_cell.angle_alpha   90.00
_cell.angle_beta   90.00
_cell.angle_gamma   90.00
#
_symmetry.space_group_name_H-M   'P 1'
#
loop_
_entity.id
_entity.type
_entity.pdbx_description
1 polymer ?
#
loop_
_entity_poly.entity_id
_entity_poly.type
_entity_poly.pdbx_seq_one_letter_code
_entity_poly.pdbx_strand_id
1 'polypeptide(L)'
;MIICLCLLFAGRASAQWVVSDPGNLAQGIINASKNIIHTSKTATNMVSNFQETVKIYQQGKKYYDALKSVNNLVKDARKVQQTILMVGDITDIYVNSFQRMLRDGNFRPEELSAIAFGYTKLLEESNEVLTELRNVVNITTLSMTDKERMDVVERCHSKMKRYRNLVSYYTNKNISVSYLRAKKKNDLDRIMGLYGNMNERYW
;
A
#
# COMPACT_ATOMS: atom_id res chain seq x y z
N MET A 1 10.14 -54.87 -9.74
CA MET A 1 9.78 -53.46 -9.97
C MET A 1 8.24 -53.40 -10.00
N ILE A 2 7.61 -53.15 -8.85
CA ILE A 2 6.17 -53.23 -8.54
C ILE A 2 5.84 -51.92 -7.79
N ILE A 3 5.11 -50.96 -8.37
CA ILE A 3 3.65 -50.66 -8.29
C ILE A 3 3.18 -49.97 -6.98
N CYS A 4 2.43 -48.87 -7.18
CA CYS A 4 1.42 -48.19 -6.35
C CYS A 4 1.85 -47.43 -5.06
N LEU A 5 1.59 -46.12 -4.94
CA LEU A 5 0.32 -45.38 -4.76
C LEU A 5 -0.06 -45.24 -3.27
N CYS A 6 0.04 -44.00 -2.76
CA CYS A 6 -0.70 -43.40 -1.63
C CYS A 6 -0.29 -41.90 -1.62
N LEU A 7 -1.04 -40.96 -2.19
CA LEU A 7 -2.18 -40.29 -1.53
C LEU A 7 -2.11 -40.43 -0.01
N LEU A 8 -1.62 -39.38 0.66
CA LEU A 8 -1.98 -38.93 2.02
C LEU A 8 -0.85 -38.05 2.58
N PHE A 9 -0.79 -36.78 2.17
CA PHE A 9 -0.44 -35.71 3.10
C PHE A 9 -1.21 -34.47 2.68
N ALA A 10 -2.46 -34.38 3.15
CA ALA A 10 -3.09 -33.12 3.48
C ALA A 10 -2.28 -32.48 4.63
N GLY A 11 -1.06 -32.05 4.33
CA GLY A 11 -0.20 -31.31 5.22
C GLY A 11 -0.61 -29.85 5.14
N ARG A 12 -0.99 -29.30 6.29
CA ARG A 12 -1.30 -27.90 6.53
C ARG A 12 -0.38 -27.02 5.68
N ALA A 13 -0.93 -26.36 4.67
CA ALA A 13 -0.27 -25.24 4.03
C ALA A 13 -0.20 -24.13 5.07
N SER A 14 0.83 -24.16 5.92
CA SER A 14 1.26 -23.00 6.66
C SER A 14 1.56 -21.94 5.60
N ALA A 15 0.67 -20.95 5.47
CA ALA A 15 0.94 -19.75 4.70
C ALA A 15 2.05 -19.01 5.47
N GLN A 16 3.28 -19.48 5.29
CA GLN A 16 4.42 -18.99 6.02
C GLN A 16 4.69 -17.57 5.50
N TRP A 17 4.77 -16.60 6.41
CA TRP A 17 5.23 -15.25 6.12
C TRP A 17 6.71 -15.33 5.71
N VAL A 18 6.98 -15.72 4.48
CA VAL A 18 8.33 -15.89 3.92
C VAL A 18 8.77 -14.56 3.30
N VAL A 19 10.01 -14.16 3.60
CA VAL A 19 10.97 -13.19 2.97
C VAL A 19 10.43 -11.94 2.25
N SER A 20 9.37 -12.05 1.46
CA SER A 20 8.55 -10.95 0.94
C SER A 20 7.44 -10.57 1.93
N ASP A 21 7.83 -10.21 3.15
CA ASP A 21 6.90 -9.76 4.18
C ASP A 21 6.31 -8.39 3.77
N PRO A 22 4.97 -8.27 3.60
CA PRO A 22 4.34 -7.00 3.24
C PRO A 22 4.62 -5.89 4.27
N GLY A 23 4.89 -6.25 5.53
CA GLY A 23 5.34 -5.31 6.56
C GLY A 23 6.77 -4.79 6.32
N ASN A 24 7.69 -5.62 5.84
CA ASN A 24 9.03 -5.17 5.47
C ASN A 24 9.01 -4.22 4.27
N LEU A 25 8.17 -4.53 3.27
CA LEU A 25 7.96 -3.65 2.12
C LEU A 25 7.38 -2.29 2.55
N ALA A 26 6.33 -2.30 3.37
CA ALA A 26 5.73 -1.08 3.91
C ALA A 26 6.75 -0.29 4.74
N GLN A 27 7.52 -0.94 5.60
CA GLN A 27 8.53 -0.30 6.43
C GLN A 27 9.67 0.33 5.60
N GLY A 28 10.14 -0.34 4.55
CA GLY A 28 11.14 0.21 3.64
C GLY A 28 10.65 1.51 2.98
N ILE A 29 9.40 1.53 2.53
CA ILE A 29 8.77 2.70 1.92
C ILE A 29 8.55 3.82 2.95
N ILE A 30 8.14 3.50 4.18
CA ILE A 30 8.04 4.46 5.28
C ILE A 30 9.40 5.11 5.55
N ASN A 31 10.47 4.31 5.65
CA ASN A 31 11.82 4.81 5.93
C ASN A 31 12.32 5.73 4.80
N ALA A 32 12.14 5.32 3.54
CA ALA A 32 12.47 6.16 2.39
C ALA A 32 11.65 7.47 2.38
N SER A 33 10.37 7.41 2.76
CA SER A 33 9.50 8.59 2.80
C SER A 33 9.88 9.57 3.90
N LYS A 34 10.30 9.06 5.08
CA LYS A 34 10.87 9.90 6.15
C LYS A 34 12.09 10.67 5.69
N ASN A 35 12.96 10.04 4.88
CA ASN A 35 14.12 10.73 4.32
C ASN A 35 13.71 11.90 3.42
N ILE A 36 12.66 11.75 2.60
CA ILE A 36 12.14 12.84 1.77
C ILE A 36 11.74 14.03 2.65
N ILE A 37 11.01 13.78 3.73
CA ILE A 37 10.50 14.82 4.64
C ILE A 37 11.64 15.55 5.37
N HIS A 38 12.63 14.81 5.86
CA HIS A 38 13.70 15.38 6.69
C HIS A 38 14.82 16.06 5.89
N THR A 39 15.12 15.58 4.68
CA THR A 39 16.30 16.04 3.94
C THR A 39 15.99 16.95 2.76
N SER A 40 14.75 16.98 2.28
CA SER A 40 14.43 17.67 1.03
C SER A 40 13.95 19.10 1.26
N LYS A 41 14.82 20.07 0.97
CA LYS A 41 14.49 21.51 0.99
C LYS A 41 14.01 22.06 -0.36
N THR A 42 14.18 21.29 -1.44
CA THR A 42 13.86 21.69 -2.81
C THR A 42 13.16 20.55 -3.56
N ALA A 43 12.39 20.88 -4.61
CA ALA A 43 11.72 19.89 -5.45
C ALA A 43 12.71 18.90 -6.10
N THR A 44 13.88 19.38 -6.56
CA THR A 44 14.92 18.54 -7.14
C THR A 44 15.44 17.48 -6.16
N ASN A 45 15.69 17.87 -4.90
CA ASN A 45 16.14 16.93 -3.87
C ASN A 45 15.02 15.93 -3.53
N MET A 46 13.76 16.36 -3.52
CA MET A 46 12.62 15.46 -3.32
C MET A 46 12.52 14.40 -4.41
N VAL A 47 12.70 14.78 -5.68
CA VAL A 47 12.68 13.83 -6.80
C VAL A 47 13.76 12.77 -6.63
N SER A 48 15.00 13.18 -6.33
CA SER A 48 16.12 12.26 -6.11
C SER A 48 15.84 11.29 -4.96
N ASN A 49 15.42 11.81 -3.80
CA ASN A 49 15.12 10.99 -2.62
C ASN A 49 13.93 10.05 -2.85
N PHE A 50 12.93 10.48 -3.61
CA PHE A 50 11.75 9.68 -3.92
C PHE A 50 12.02 8.53 -4.89
N GLN A 51 13.11 8.56 -5.66
CA GLN A 51 13.49 7.44 -6.52
C GLN A 51 13.74 6.15 -5.72
N GLU A 52 14.27 6.25 -4.50
CA GLU A 52 14.45 5.08 -3.65
C GLU A 52 13.09 4.49 -3.21
N THR A 53 12.10 5.34 -2.91
CA THR A 53 10.72 4.90 -2.64
C THR A 53 10.13 4.15 -3.83
N VAL A 54 10.30 4.68 -5.04
CA VAL A 54 9.83 4.04 -6.29
C VAL A 54 10.50 2.68 -6.49
N LYS A 55 11.81 2.60 -6.25
CA LYS A 55 12.60 1.36 -6.40
C LYS A 55 12.12 0.27 -5.44
N ILE A 56 11.95 0.58 -4.15
CA ILE A 56 11.44 -0.37 -3.15
C ILE A 56 10.04 -0.85 -3.55
N TYR A 57 9.16 0.06 -3.97
CA TYR A 57 7.82 -0.29 -4.44
C TYR A 57 7.87 -1.23 -5.66
N GLN A 58 8.71 -0.95 -6.66
CA GLN A 58 8.84 -1.80 -7.84
C GLN A 58 9.36 -3.21 -7.51
N GLN A 59 10.29 -3.31 -6.56
CA GLN A 59 10.77 -4.61 -6.06
C GLN A 59 9.64 -5.39 -5.37
N GLY A 60 8.83 -4.71 -4.55
CA GLY A 60 7.69 -5.30 -3.86
C GLY A 60 6.47 -5.60 -4.74
N LYS A 61 6.32 -4.93 -5.89
CA LYS A 61 5.14 -5.06 -6.74
C LYS A 61 4.90 -6.49 -7.23
N LYS A 62 5.97 -7.22 -7.55
CA LYS A 62 5.90 -8.63 -7.96
C LYS A 62 5.23 -9.51 -6.91
N TYR A 63 5.48 -9.22 -5.62
CA TYR A 63 4.83 -9.93 -4.52
C TYR A 63 3.31 -9.69 -4.52
N TYR A 64 2.87 -8.44 -4.66
CA TYR A 64 1.44 -8.12 -4.70
C TYR A 64 0.74 -8.70 -5.93
N ASP A 65 1.40 -8.67 -7.10
CA ASP A 65 0.87 -9.25 -8.34
C ASP A 65 0.71 -10.78 -8.20
N ALA A 66 1.73 -11.45 -7.64
CA ALA A 66 1.65 -12.89 -7.35
C ALA A 66 0.53 -13.19 -6.34
N LEU A 67 0.44 -12.42 -5.25
CA LEU A 67 -0.61 -12.59 -4.23
C LEU A 67 -2.00 -12.41 -4.82
N LYS A 68 -2.18 -11.45 -5.75
CA LYS A 68 -3.47 -11.21 -6.43
C LYS A 68 -3.88 -12.36 -7.34
N SER A 69 -2.92 -13.11 -7.90
CA SER A 69 -3.19 -14.26 -8.76
C SER A 69 -3.61 -15.54 -8.01
N VAL A 70 -3.48 -15.55 -6.68
CA VAL A 70 -3.88 -16.69 -5.84
C VAL A 70 -5.40 -16.78 -5.77
N ASN A 71 -5.94 -17.86 -6.33
CA ASN A 71 -7.37 -18.17 -6.35
C ASN A 71 -7.69 -19.34 -5.38
N ASN A 72 -8.98 -19.56 -5.10
CA ASN A 72 -9.49 -20.68 -4.28
C ASN A 72 -9.14 -20.65 -2.78
N LEU A 73 -8.99 -19.46 -2.19
CA LEU A 73 -8.85 -19.31 -0.75
C LEU A 73 -10.18 -19.50 -0.02
N VAL A 74 -10.11 -20.19 1.13
CA VAL A 74 -11.17 -20.19 2.15
C VAL A 74 -11.45 -18.77 2.64
N LYS A 75 -12.66 -18.53 3.17
CA LYS A 75 -13.16 -17.18 3.50
C LYS A 75 -12.17 -16.34 4.32
N ASP A 76 -11.50 -16.97 5.27
CA ASP A 76 -10.62 -16.31 6.22
C ASP A 76 -9.29 -15.91 5.58
N ALA A 77 -8.67 -16.86 4.88
CA ALA A 77 -7.48 -16.63 4.07
C ALA A 77 -7.72 -15.57 2.98
N ARG A 78 -8.94 -15.49 2.44
CA ARG A 78 -9.34 -14.45 1.50
C ARG A 78 -9.35 -13.06 2.13
N LYS A 79 -9.89 -12.90 3.35
CA LYS A 79 -9.87 -11.59 4.04
C LYS A 79 -8.45 -11.17 4.43
N VAL A 80 -7.62 -12.12 4.86
CA VAL A 80 -6.19 -11.86 5.11
C VAL A 80 -5.50 -11.39 3.84
N GLN A 81 -5.68 -12.11 2.72
CA GLN A 81 -5.15 -11.72 1.40
C GLN A 81 -5.63 -10.33 0.99
N GLN A 82 -6.94 -10.05 1.08
CA GLN A 82 -7.50 -8.73 0.74
C GLN A 82 -6.91 -7.62 1.60
N THR A 83 -6.68 -7.88 2.89
CA THR A 83 -6.04 -6.91 3.80
C THR A 83 -4.62 -6.59 3.35
N ILE A 84 -3.84 -7.60 2.96
CA ILE A 84 -2.48 -7.39 2.45
C ILE A 84 -2.49 -6.66 1.11
N LEU A 85 -3.39 -7.03 0.19
CA LEU A 85 -3.54 -6.37 -1.10
C LEU A 85 -3.92 -4.89 -0.95
N MET A 86 -4.73 -4.53 0.04
CA MET A 86 -5.06 -3.12 0.30
C MET A 86 -3.85 -2.29 0.75
N VAL A 87 -2.82 -2.87 1.38
CA VAL A 87 -1.55 -2.15 1.64
C VAL A 87 -0.79 -1.92 0.34
N GLY A 88 -0.82 -2.90 -0.56
CA GLY A 88 -0.31 -2.75 -1.92
C GLY A 88 -1.00 -1.59 -2.64
N ASP A 89 -2.33 -1.50 -2.58
CA ASP A 89 -3.12 -0.40 -3.14
C ASP A 89 -2.74 0.96 -2.52
N ILE A 90 -2.62 1.04 -1.20
CA ILE A 90 -2.23 2.28 -0.49
C ILE A 90 -0.87 2.77 -0.98
N THR A 91 0.07 1.85 -1.10
CA THR A 91 1.42 2.14 -1.57
C THR A 91 1.42 2.55 -3.03
N ASP A 92 0.66 1.85 -3.87
CA ASP A 92 0.48 2.16 -5.29
C ASP A 92 -0.09 3.57 -5.48
N ILE A 93 -1.13 3.93 -4.73
CA ILE A 93 -1.71 5.27 -4.75
C ILE A 93 -0.65 6.31 -4.37
N TYR A 94 0.05 6.11 -3.25
CA TYR A 94 1.09 7.05 -2.82
C TYR A 94 2.16 7.23 -3.90
N VAL A 95 2.77 6.14 -4.36
CA VAL A 95 3.94 6.21 -5.25
C VAL A 95 3.57 6.87 -6.58
N ASN A 96 2.48 6.41 -7.22
CA ASN A 96 2.09 6.96 -8.52
C ASN A 96 1.62 8.42 -8.43
N SER A 97 0.90 8.77 -7.37
CA SER A 97 0.34 10.12 -7.23
C SER A 97 1.40 11.13 -6.87
N PHE A 98 2.28 10.79 -5.92
CA PHE A 98 3.35 11.68 -5.51
C PHE A 98 4.37 11.88 -6.64
N GLN A 99 4.65 10.86 -7.46
CA GLN A 99 5.45 11.01 -8.67
C GLN A 99 4.88 12.05 -9.65
N ARG A 100 3.55 12.12 -9.78
CA ARG A 100 2.87 13.10 -10.63
C ARG A 100 2.88 14.48 -9.98
N MET A 101 2.63 14.58 -8.68
CA MET A 101 2.69 15.83 -7.92
C MET A 101 4.08 16.47 -7.97
N LEU A 102 5.16 15.68 -7.99
CA LEU A 102 6.52 16.17 -8.18
C LEU A 102 6.76 16.82 -9.56
N ARG A 103 5.97 16.45 -10.59
CA ARG A 103 6.00 17.01 -11.95
C ARG A 103 4.98 18.14 -12.14
N ASP A 104 4.16 18.38 -11.14
CA ASP A 104 3.09 19.36 -11.16
C ASP A 104 3.61 20.69 -10.61
N GLY A 105 3.79 21.66 -11.51
CA GLY A 105 4.26 23.00 -11.16
C GLY A 105 3.26 23.84 -10.35
N ASN A 106 2.11 23.28 -9.95
CA ASN A 106 1.16 23.94 -9.06
C ASN A 106 1.44 23.70 -7.58
N PHE A 107 2.36 22.81 -7.19
CA PHE A 107 2.75 22.60 -5.79
C PHE A 107 4.07 23.28 -5.44
N ARG A 108 4.09 23.91 -4.26
CA ARG A 108 5.33 24.39 -3.65
C ARG A 108 6.07 23.22 -2.98
N PRO A 109 7.41 23.27 -2.85
CA PRO A 109 8.17 22.22 -2.16
C PRO A 109 7.65 21.91 -0.75
N GLU A 110 7.24 22.91 0.02
CA GLU A 110 6.72 22.73 1.37
C GLU A 110 5.37 22.02 1.39
N GLU A 111 4.53 22.24 0.36
CA GLU A 111 3.28 21.50 0.19
C GLU A 111 3.57 20.03 -0.15
N LEU A 112 4.55 19.77 -1.02
CA LEU A 112 4.98 18.41 -1.35
C LEU A 112 5.54 17.68 -0.12
N SER A 113 6.31 18.36 0.73
CA SER A 113 6.80 17.80 2.00
C SER A 113 5.64 17.43 2.94
N ALA A 114 4.67 18.34 3.09
CA ALA A 114 3.48 18.09 3.90
C ALA A 114 2.62 16.92 3.34
N ILE A 115 2.54 16.81 2.01
CA ILE A 115 1.85 15.71 1.33
C ILE A 115 2.57 14.38 1.58
N ALA A 116 3.90 14.34 1.42
CA ALA A 116 4.70 13.14 1.72
C ALA A 116 4.56 12.71 3.19
N PHE A 117 4.51 13.67 4.11
CA PHE A 117 4.23 13.41 5.52
C PHE A 117 2.85 12.77 5.74
N GLY A 118 1.80 13.30 5.10
CA GLY A 118 0.46 12.71 5.15
C GLY A 118 0.43 11.26 4.67
N TYR A 119 1.08 10.95 3.54
CA TYR A 119 1.22 9.57 3.06
C TYR A 119 2.01 8.68 4.01
N THR A 120 3.12 9.19 4.58
CA THR A 120 3.94 8.45 5.53
C THR A 120 3.13 8.03 6.76
N LYS A 121 2.31 8.95 7.30
CA LYS A 121 1.43 8.63 8.43
C LYS A 121 0.41 7.55 8.09
N LEU A 122 -0.21 7.61 6.92
CA LEU A 122 -1.18 6.60 6.49
C LEU A 122 -0.52 5.23 6.26
N LEU A 123 0.72 5.20 5.79
CA LEU A 123 1.51 3.97 5.67
C LEU A 123 1.90 3.40 7.04
N GLU A 124 2.30 4.23 8.00
CA GLU A 124 2.60 3.80 9.37
C GLU A 124 1.39 3.10 10.00
N GLU A 125 0.22 3.74 9.96
CA GLU A 125 -1.05 3.19 10.44
C GLU A 125 -1.44 1.86 9.74
N SER A 126 -1.17 1.78 8.44
CA SER A 126 -1.41 0.55 7.67
C SER A 126 -0.43 -0.56 8.07
N ASN A 127 0.83 -0.22 8.35
CA ASN A 127 1.84 -1.17 8.77
C ASN A 127 1.56 -1.74 10.18
N GLU A 128 0.99 -0.93 11.08
CA GLU A 128 0.50 -1.41 12.37
C GLU A 128 -0.61 -2.46 12.21
N VAL A 129 -1.54 -2.25 11.27
CA VAL A 129 -2.57 -3.25 10.96
C VAL A 129 -1.97 -4.54 10.38
N LEU A 130 -0.92 -4.45 9.56
CA LEU A 130 -0.20 -5.65 9.10
C LEU A 130 0.48 -6.40 10.24
N THR A 131 1.04 -5.68 11.20
CA THR A 131 1.66 -6.28 12.39
C THR A 131 0.62 -7.00 13.23
N GLU A 132 -0.54 -6.38 13.45
CA GLU A 132 -1.68 -7.02 14.12
C GLU A 132 -2.14 -8.28 13.39
N LEU A 133 -2.30 -8.21 12.06
CA LEU A 133 -2.70 -9.33 11.22
C LEU A 133 -1.67 -10.47 11.25
N ARG A 134 -0.37 -10.14 11.21
CA ARG A 134 0.74 -11.09 11.28
C ARG A 134 0.71 -11.90 12.58
N ASN A 135 0.46 -11.24 13.71
CA ASN A 135 0.40 -11.91 15.00
C ASN A 135 -0.70 -12.99 14.99
N VAL A 136 -1.86 -12.67 14.42
CA VAL A 136 -3.02 -13.57 14.36
C VAL A 136 -2.80 -14.77 13.41
N VAL A 137 -2.01 -14.58 12.36
CA VAL A 137 -1.64 -15.68 11.43
C VAL A 137 -0.55 -16.58 12.01
N ASN A 138 0.34 -16.04 12.87
CA ASN A 138 1.48 -16.78 13.44
C ASN A 138 1.21 -17.42 14.81
N ILE A 139 0.18 -16.99 15.55
CA ILE A 139 -0.18 -17.59 16.85
C ILE A 139 -0.66 -19.04 16.62
N THR A 140 -0.11 -19.97 17.39
CA THR A 140 -0.58 -21.36 17.42
C THR A 140 -1.97 -21.42 18.07
N THR A 141 -2.79 -22.38 17.63
CA THR A 141 -4.20 -22.57 18.05
C THR A 141 -4.42 -22.82 19.55
N LEU A 142 -3.36 -22.83 20.37
CA LEU A 142 -3.42 -23.07 21.82
C LEU A 142 -3.71 -21.79 22.64
N SER A 143 -3.54 -20.59 22.08
CA SER A 143 -3.69 -19.33 22.81
C SER A 143 -4.93 -18.51 22.43
N MET A 144 -5.66 -18.90 21.38
CA MET A 144 -6.79 -18.13 20.85
C MET A 144 -7.79 -19.05 20.14
N THR A 145 -9.08 -18.83 20.36
CA THR A 145 -10.15 -19.57 19.67
C THR A 145 -10.27 -19.15 18.20
N ASP A 146 -10.84 -20.02 17.36
CA ASP A 146 -11.11 -19.68 15.96
C ASP A 146 -12.01 -18.44 15.80
N LYS A 147 -12.93 -18.22 16.74
CA LYS A 147 -13.79 -17.03 16.77
C LYS A 147 -12.99 -15.76 17.04
N GLU A 148 -12.17 -15.75 18.10
CA GLU A 148 -11.33 -14.58 18.45
C GLU A 148 -10.36 -14.26 17.31
N ARG A 149 -9.77 -15.29 16.68
CA ARG A 149 -8.94 -15.13 15.48
C ARG A 149 -9.71 -14.40 14.38
N MET A 150 -10.95 -14.81 14.14
CA MET A 150 -11.79 -14.22 13.09
C MET A 150 -12.18 -12.78 13.38
N ASP A 151 -12.52 -12.48 14.63
CA ASP A 151 -12.90 -11.14 15.06
C ASP A 151 -11.71 -10.16 14.91
N VAL A 152 -10.47 -10.63 15.10
CA VAL A 152 -9.28 -9.83 14.80
C VAL A 152 -9.08 -9.63 13.29
N VAL A 153 -9.17 -10.68 12.47
CA VAL A 153 -9.05 -10.56 11.01
C VAL A 153 -10.08 -9.56 10.46
N GLU A 154 -11.32 -9.61 10.94
CA GLU A 154 -12.38 -8.68 10.51
C GLU A 154 -12.07 -7.22 10.87
N ARG A 155 -11.57 -6.99 12.09
CA ARG A 155 -11.14 -5.66 12.54
C ARG A 155 -9.97 -5.14 11.70
N CYS A 156 -8.95 -5.96 11.46
CA CYS A 156 -7.80 -5.60 10.62
C CYS A 156 -8.24 -5.23 9.20
N HIS A 157 -9.07 -6.07 8.59
CA HIS A 157 -9.62 -5.82 7.26
C HIS A 157 -10.40 -4.50 7.21
N SER A 158 -11.26 -4.25 8.20
CA SER A 158 -12.06 -3.01 8.28
C SER A 158 -11.20 -1.76 8.48
N LYS A 159 -10.19 -1.80 9.36
CA LYS A 159 -9.23 -0.70 9.53
C LYS A 159 -8.48 -0.42 8.24
N MET A 160 -7.96 -1.47 7.60
CA MET A 160 -7.20 -1.35 6.34
C MET A 160 -8.03 -0.73 5.22
N LYS A 161 -9.29 -1.16 5.07
CA LYS A 161 -10.22 -0.59 4.10
C LYS A 161 -10.44 0.91 4.34
N ARG A 162 -10.57 1.34 5.60
CA ARG A 162 -10.68 2.77 5.96
C ARG A 162 -9.42 3.53 5.57
N TYR A 163 -8.23 3.00 5.84
CA TYR A 163 -6.97 3.65 5.46
C TYR A 163 -6.80 3.75 3.94
N ARG A 164 -7.12 2.70 3.18
CA ARG A 164 -7.13 2.74 1.71
C ARG A 164 -8.04 3.84 1.16
N ASN A 165 -9.24 3.95 1.69
CA ASN A 165 -10.19 4.99 1.30
C ASN A 165 -9.69 6.38 1.69
N LEU A 166 -9.10 6.52 2.88
CA LEU A 166 -8.55 7.79 3.35
C LEU A 166 -7.36 8.26 2.49
N VAL A 167 -6.48 7.35 2.08
CA VAL A 167 -5.38 7.63 1.15
C VAL A 167 -5.92 8.12 -0.19
N SER A 168 -6.94 7.45 -0.73
CA SER A 168 -7.59 7.86 -1.99
C SER A 168 -8.21 9.26 -1.87
N TYR A 169 -8.98 9.51 -0.80
CA TYR A 169 -9.58 10.80 -0.52
C TYR A 169 -8.53 11.91 -0.35
N TYR A 170 -7.49 11.65 0.45
CA TYR A 170 -6.39 12.57 0.69
C TYR A 170 -5.69 12.95 -0.61
N THR A 171 -5.45 11.96 -1.46
CA THR A 171 -4.84 12.15 -2.78
C THR A 171 -5.69 13.07 -3.66
N ASN A 172 -6.98 12.72 -3.81
CA ASN A 172 -7.92 13.48 -4.64
C ASN A 172 -8.10 14.92 -4.14
N LYS A 173 -8.08 15.11 -2.82
CA LYS A 173 -8.15 16.44 -2.20
C LYS A 173 -6.92 17.29 -2.51
N ASN A 174 -5.72 16.71 -2.56
CA ASN A 174 -4.51 17.44 -2.94
C ASN A 174 -4.50 17.76 -4.44
N ILE A 175 -4.88 16.80 -5.29
CA ILE A 175 -4.98 17.01 -6.75
C ILE A 175 -6.01 18.10 -7.09
N SER A 176 -7.13 18.17 -6.37
CA SER A 176 -8.15 19.19 -6.64
C SER A 176 -7.64 20.62 -6.43
N VAL A 177 -6.72 20.84 -5.49
CA VAL A 177 -6.03 22.13 -5.33
C VAL A 177 -5.24 22.49 -6.59
N SER A 178 -4.55 21.52 -7.20
CA SER A 178 -3.85 21.73 -8.47
C SER A 178 -4.82 22.09 -9.60
N TYR A 179 -5.94 21.38 -9.74
CA TYR A 179 -6.97 21.73 -10.74
C TYR A 179 -7.48 23.17 -10.59
N LEU A 180 -7.74 23.62 -9.36
CA LEU A 180 -8.19 25.00 -9.11
C LEU A 180 -7.12 26.02 -9.49
N ARG A 181 -5.84 25.74 -9.25
CA ARG A 181 -4.71 26.60 -9.65
C ARG A 181 -4.50 26.61 -11.16
N ALA A 182 -4.60 25.44 -11.79
CA ALA A 182 -4.49 25.27 -13.24
C ALA A 182 -5.57 26.03 -14.00
N LYS A 183 -6.83 25.98 -13.51
CA LYS A 183 -7.95 26.74 -14.07
C LYS A 183 -7.67 28.25 -14.07
N LYS A 184 -7.07 28.79 -13.00
CA LYS A 184 -6.70 30.22 -12.92
C LYS A 184 -5.56 30.60 -13.88
N LYS A 185 -4.71 29.64 -14.26
CA LYS A 185 -3.56 29.83 -15.16
C LYS A 185 -3.87 29.46 -16.62
N ASN A 186 -5.11 29.06 -16.92
CA ASN A 186 -5.49 28.50 -18.22
C ASN A 186 -4.64 27.29 -18.66
N ASP A 187 -4.26 26.43 -17.70
CA ASP A 187 -3.41 25.23 -17.89
C ASP A 187 -4.16 23.93 -17.52
N LEU A 188 -5.50 23.94 -17.61
CA LEU A 188 -6.33 22.85 -17.12
C LEU A 188 -6.11 21.55 -17.89
N ASP A 189 -6.01 21.61 -19.22
CA ASP A 189 -5.86 20.44 -20.09
C ASP A 189 -4.59 19.65 -19.78
N ARG A 190 -3.47 20.33 -19.53
CA ARG A 190 -2.21 19.69 -19.13
C ARG A 190 -2.36 18.95 -17.80
N ILE A 191 -3.00 19.58 -16.82
CA ILE A 191 -3.18 18.97 -15.49
C ILE A 191 -4.20 17.83 -15.54
N MET A 192 -5.24 17.94 -16.37
CA MET A 192 -6.14 16.82 -16.67
C MET A 192 -5.40 15.66 -17.35
N GLY A 193 -4.47 15.93 -18.28
CA GLY A 193 -3.62 14.88 -18.86
C GLY A 193 -2.69 14.23 -17.84
N LEU A 194 -2.19 14.99 -16.86
CA LEU A 194 -1.31 14.48 -15.81
C LEU A 194 -2.03 13.53 -14.84
N TYR A 195 -3.30 13.79 -14.51
CA TYR A 195 -4.05 13.04 -13.49
C TYR A 195 -5.24 12.21 -14.01
N GLY A 196 -5.71 12.44 -15.24
CA GLY A 196 -7.00 11.98 -15.78
C GLY A 196 -7.29 10.47 -15.66
N ASN A 197 -6.27 9.61 -15.83
CA ASN A 197 -6.44 8.16 -15.71
C ASN A 197 -6.58 7.64 -14.27
N MET A 198 -6.37 8.48 -13.26
CA MET A 198 -6.33 8.01 -11.87
C MET A 198 -7.73 7.85 -11.29
N ASN A 199 -8.63 8.74 -11.67
CA ASN A 199 -10.03 8.68 -11.30
C ASN A 199 -10.61 7.31 -11.76
N GLU A 200 -10.36 6.88 -13.00
CA GLU A 200 -10.82 5.60 -13.56
C GLU A 200 -10.45 4.31 -12.84
N ARG A 201 -9.43 4.31 -11.98
CA ARG A 201 -8.80 3.08 -11.48
C ARG A 201 -9.26 2.64 -10.10
N TYR A 202 -9.86 3.54 -9.31
CA TYR A 202 -10.10 3.30 -7.88
C TYR A 202 -11.58 3.36 -7.46
N TRP A 203 -12.50 3.44 -8.42
CA TRP A 203 -13.95 3.25 -8.24
C TRP A 203 -14.42 1.85 -8.65
#